data_AF-A0A8B7N0D0-F1
#
_entry.id   AF-A0A8B7N0D0-F1
#
_cell.length_a   1.000
_cell.length_b   1.000
_cell.length_c   1.000
_cell.angle_alpha   90.00
_cell.angle_beta   90.00
_cell.angle_gamma   90.00
#
_symmetry.space_group_name_H-M   'P 1'
#
loop_
_entity.id
_entity.type
_entity.pdbx_description
1 polymer ?
#
loop_
_entity_poly.entity_id
_entity_poly.type
_entity_poly.pdbx_seq_one_letter_code
_entity_poly.pdbx_strand_id
1 'polypeptide(L)'
;MMDSICFGYAVCPVDQRVALLTELVSRYWDAKEKSWSKKVIILFHHDNCTKFFVELFSRLKGLPVMPLLKPQLTAKGGLDDYTFFCDAETGMLATTPQTAQCLPDLRANIIIQYDPPSSVEIVTQLATYCSTYLMFLRPTEVGFIGHLKDEAGLKFEERFIPWDHVPKLPTIELQNWYKTFHSMNLNSKAAYKAYLDSIRDHQLQEFFNMKDILLKEVAEGFCFAIPPYYKLVKETPRYELQLKAKELKKTQPLPFNAPVIKTSFKRIIRDHDSDLKARKELKRKAKKKTVIASDKNKNWVLSEGVVYNPDGTVRLSRDSEMKYSLTKNKIRVSKDKMKALKKQLDNVPGMKKKKQLLKKMKRNRR
;
A
#
# COMPACT_ATOMS: atom_id res chain seq x y z
N MET A 1 -16.30 -26.71 -17.44
CA MET A 1 -16.17 -27.89 -16.55
C MET A 1 -15.09 -27.59 -15.51
N MET A 2 -15.39 -26.80 -14.47
CA MET A 2 -14.45 -26.43 -13.40
C MET A 2 -15.17 -26.36 -12.05
N ASP A 3 -16.09 -27.30 -11.80
CA ASP A 3 -16.82 -27.38 -10.54
C ASP A 3 -16.65 -28.79 -9.94
N SER A 4 -15.61 -28.96 -9.12
CA SER A 4 -15.59 -29.77 -7.88
C SER A 4 -14.17 -29.86 -7.27
N ILE A 5 -13.49 -28.73 -7.04
CA ILE A 5 -12.31 -28.65 -6.15
C ILE A 5 -12.46 -27.39 -5.30
N CYS A 6 -12.61 -27.55 -3.98
CA CYS A 6 -12.79 -26.43 -3.06
C CYS A 6 -11.47 -25.68 -2.80
N PHE A 7 -10.32 -26.36 -2.67
CA PHE A 7 -9.03 -25.71 -2.45
C PHE A 7 -8.00 -26.26 -3.42
N GLY A 8 -7.39 -25.38 -4.22
CA GLY A 8 -6.43 -25.78 -5.24
C GLY A 8 -5.29 -24.81 -5.42
N TYR A 9 -4.23 -25.27 -6.06
CA TYR A 9 -3.08 -24.46 -6.42
C TYR A 9 -2.73 -24.65 -7.89
N ALA A 10 -2.10 -23.64 -8.46
CA ALA A 10 -1.67 -23.60 -9.85
C ALA A 10 -0.15 -23.41 -9.87
N VAL A 11 0.55 -24.34 -10.48
CA VAL A 11 1.99 -24.22 -10.74
C VAL A 11 2.17 -23.25 -11.91
N CYS A 12 2.68 -22.06 -11.63
CA CYS A 12 2.74 -20.94 -12.55
C CYS A 12 4.15 -20.33 -12.58
N PRO A 13 4.83 -20.42 -13.75
CA PRO A 13 6.02 -19.63 -14.05
C PRO A 13 5.79 -18.12 -13.84
N VAL A 14 6.85 -17.38 -13.56
CA VAL A 14 6.75 -15.96 -13.17
C VAL A 14 6.30 -15.08 -14.34
N ASP A 15 6.84 -15.35 -15.54
CA ASP A 15 6.56 -14.66 -16.80
C ASP A 15 5.09 -14.78 -17.24
N GLN A 16 4.45 -15.93 -16.98
CA GLN A 16 3.08 -16.21 -17.40
C GLN A 16 2.02 -15.83 -16.35
N ARG A 17 2.43 -15.47 -15.13
CA ARG A 17 1.52 -15.27 -14.00
C ARG A 17 0.53 -14.13 -14.18
N VAL A 18 0.99 -13.03 -14.76
CA VAL A 18 0.15 -11.86 -15.01
C VAL A 18 -0.89 -12.17 -16.11
N ALA A 19 -0.49 -12.92 -17.13
CA ALA A 19 -1.39 -13.35 -18.20
C ALA A 19 -2.50 -14.24 -17.64
N LEU A 20 -2.12 -15.23 -16.84
CA LEU A 20 -3.06 -16.15 -16.18
C LEU A 20 -4.04 -15.40 -15.26
N LEU A 21 -3.55 -14.49 -14.41
CA LEU A 21 -4.42 -13.72 -13.52
C LEU A 21 -5.42 -12.87 -14.33
N THR A 22 -4.92 -12.18 -15.34
CA THR A 22 -5.75 -11.31 -16.22
C THR A 22 -6.84 -12.12 -16.92
N GLU A 23 -6.51 -13.33 -17.36
CA GLU A 23 -7.47 -14.23 -18.00
C GLU A 23 -8.52 -14.73 -17.01
N LEU A 24 -8.13 -15.19 -15.82
CA LEU A 24 -9.07 -15.64 -14.79
C LEU A 24 -10.02 -14.52 -14.35
N VAL A 25 -9.49 -13.31 -14.14
CA VAL A 25 -10.26 -12.12 -13.79
C VAL A 25 -11.26 -11.77 -14.90
N SER A 26 -10.82 -11.84 -16.17
CA SER A 26 -11.67 -11.57 -17.33
C SER A 26 -12.83 -12.57 -17.47
N ARG A 27 -12.64 -13.84 -17.09
CA ARG A 27 -13.68 -14.87 -17.19
C ARG A 27 -14.90 -14.61 -16.31
N TYR A 28 -14.72 -13.86 -15.21
CA TYR A 28 -15.81 -13.55 -14.30
C TYR A 28 -16.56 -12.26 -14.66
N TRP A 29 -16.09 -11.52 -15.67
CA TRP A 29 -16.70 -10.27 -16.11
C TRP A 29 -17.55 -10.49 -17.36
N ASP A 30 -18.84 -10.17 -17.29
CA ASP A 30 -19.68 -10.09 -18.46
C ASP A 30 -19.60 -8.68 -19.07
N ALA A 31 -18.98 -8.58 -20.25
CA ALA A 31 -18.82 -7.31 -20.94
C ALA A 31 -20.13 -6.73 -21.49
N LYS A 32 -21.13 -7.58 -21.79
CA LYS A 32 -22.45 -7.14 -22.30
C LYS A 32 -23.29 -6.56 -21.18
N GLU A 33 -23.40 -7.31 -20.08
CA GLU A 33 -24.20 -6.92 -18.90
C GLU A 33 -23.46 -5.95 -17.98
N LYS A 34 -22.15 -5.75 -18.19
CA LYS A 34 -21.25 -4.93 -17.36
C LYS A 34 -21.36 -5.32 -15.88
N SER A 35 -21.39 -6.61 -15.61
CA SER A 35 -21.60 -7.18 -14.29
C SER A 35 -20.64 -8.33 -14.01
N TRP A 36 -20.41 -8.58 -12.71
CA TRP A 36 -19.63 -9.72 -12.26
C TRP A 36 -20.56 -10.95 -12.14
N SER A 37 -20.07 -12.12 -12.52
CA SER A 37 -20.80 -13.39 -12.38
C SER A 37 -20.66 -14.00 -10.99
N LYS A 38 -19.58 -13.70 -10.26
CA LYS A 38 -19.28 -14.22 -8.92
C LYS A 38 -18.68 -13.14 -8.04
N LYS A 39 -18.68 -13.38 -6.73
CA LYS A 39 -17.94 -12.59 -5.75
C LYS A 39 -16.53 -13.14 -5.60
N VAL A 40 -15.54 -12.37 -6.04
CA VAL A 40 -14.13 -12.79 -6.11
C VAL A 40 -13.25 -11.85 -5.30
N ILE A 41 -12.30 -12.39 -4.54
CA ILE A 41 -11.27 -11.62 -3.86
C ILE A 41 -9.90 -12.01 -4.43
N ILE A 42 -9.13 -11.02 -4.85
CA ILE A 42 -7.74 -11.20 -5.29
C ILE A 42 -6.82 -10.71 -4.17
N LEU A 43 -5.89 -11.57 -3.78
CA LEU A 43 -4.94 -11.29 -2.72
C LEU A 43 -3.55 -11.06 -3.30
N PHE A 44 -3.01 -9.88 -3.02
CA PHE A 44 -1.64 -9.48 -3.33
C PHE A 44 -0.86 -9.29 -2.04
N HIS A 45 0.45 -9.53 -2.06
CA HIS A 45 1.26 -9.42 -0.85
C HIS A 45 1.37 -7.97 -0.34
N HIS A 46 1.28 -6.97 -1.22
CA HIS A 46 1.47 -5.57 -0.87
C HIS A 46 0.49 -4.63 -1.60
N ASP A 47 0.10 -3.53 -0.93
CA ASP A 47 -0.83 -2.51 -1.45
C ASP A 47 -0.37 -1.89 -2.78
N ASN A 48 0.94 -1.81 -3.02
CA ASN A 48 1.48 -1.32 -4.30
C ASN A 48 1.17 -2.29 -5.46
N CYS A 49 1.23 -3.60 -5.21
CA CYS A 49 0.83 -4.61 -6.19
C CYS A 49 -0.66 -4.49 -6.48
N THR A 50 -1.50 -4.32 -5.44
CA THR A 50 -2.94 -4.08 -5.61
C THR A 50 -3.22 -2.89 -6.53
N LYS A 51 -2.55 -1.75 -6.31
CA LYS A 51 -2.70 -0.57 -7.18
C LYS A 51 -2.29 -0.85 -8.62
N PHE A 52 -1.13 -1.49 -8.80
CA PHE A 52 -0.60 -1.83 -10.12
C PHE A 52 -1.56 -2.74 -10.89
N PHE A 53 -2.02 -3.84 -10.29
CA PHE A 53 -2.89 -4.80 -10.96
C PHE A 53 -4.29 -4.23 -11.24
N VAL A 54 -4.86 -3.45 -10.33
CA VAL A 54 -6.15 -2.78 -10.59
C VAL A 54 -6.03 -1.78 -11.75
N GLU A 55 -4.95 -1.00 -11.80
CA GLU A 55 -4.67 -0.09 -12.92
C GLU A 55 -4.47 -0.88 -14.23
N LEU A 56 -3.76 -2.01 -14.18
CA LEU A 56 -3.53 -2.89 -15.33
C LEU A 56 -4.84 -3.48 -15.87
N PHE A 57 -5.68 -4.07 -15.02
CA PHE A 57 -6.95 -4.67 -15.45
C PHE A 57 -7.92 -3.65 -16.01
N SER A 58 -7.97 -2.47 -15.40
CA SER A 58 -8.79 -1.35 -15.86
C SER A 58 -8.37 -0.88 -17.24
N ARG A 59 -7.06 -0.75 -17.49
CA ARG A 59 -6.52 -0.26 -18.77
C ARG A 59 -6.59 -1.30 -19.88
N LEU A 60 -6.23 -2.55 -19.57
CA LEU A 60 -6.12 -3.62 -20.56
C LEU A 60 -7.49 -4.11 -21.05
N LYS A 61 -8.41 -4.37 -20.12
CA LYS A 61 -9.71 -5.03 -20.41
C LYS A 61 -10.93 -4.25 -19.89
N GLY A 62 -10.75 -3.04 -19.34
CA GLY A 62 -11.87 -2.24 -18.82
C GLY A 62 -12.52 -2.82 -17.56
N LEU A 63 -11.81 -3.66 -16.80
CA LEU A 63 -12.38 -4.44 -15.70
C LEU A 63 -12.50 -3.59 -14.42
N PRO A 64 -13.69 -3.42 -13.83
CA PRO A 64 -13.90 -2.57 -12.65
C PRO A 64 -13.60 -3.32 -11.35
N VAL A 65 -12.32 -3.56 -11.08
CA VAL A 65 -11.87 -4.21 -9.84
C VAL A 65 -11.75 -3.19 -8.72
N MET A 66 -12.36 -3.44 -7.56
CA MET A 66 -12.32 -2.55 -6.41
C MET A 66 -11.02 -2.75 -5.60
N PRO A 67 -10.14 -1.74 -5.47
CA PRO A 67 -8.97 -1.83 -4.58
C PRO A 67 -9.37 -1.52 -3.14
N LEU A 68 -8.94 -2.36 -2.19
CA LEU A 68 -9.04 -2.09 -0.77
C LEU A 68 -7.66 -2.09 -0.11
N LEU A 69 -7.14 -0.89 0.09
CA LEU A 69 -5.81 -0.64 0.61
C LEU A 69 -5.87 -0.38 2.12
N LYS A 70 -4.83 -0.78 2.84
CA LYS A 70 -4.74 -0.57 4.29
C LYS A 70 -4.96 0.88 4.75
N PRO A 71 -4.44 1.92 4.05
CA PRO A 71 -4.70 3.31 4.42
C PRO A 71 -6.18 3.69 4.36
N GLN A 72 -6.94 3.12 3.42
CA GLN A 72 -8.36 3.44 3.20
C GLN A 72 -9.23 2.98 4.37
N LEU A 73 -8.87 1.86 5.03
CA LEU A 73 -9.56 1.37 6.23
C LEU A 73 -9.56 2.37 7.40
N THR A 74 -8.57 3.26 7.45
CA THR A 74 -8.45 4.26 8.51
C THR A 74 -9.02 5.63 8.11
N ALA A 75 -9.26 5.85 6.82
CA ALA A 75 -9.76 7.11 6.29
C ALA A 75 -11.27 7.30 6.55
N LYS A 76 -11.76 8.55 6.57
CA LYS A 76 -13.20 8.83 6.64
C LYS A 76 -13.80 8.54 5.24
N GLY A 77 -14.77 7.64 5.15
CA GLY A 77 -15.45 7.26 3.89
C GLY A 77 -14.80 6.12 3.11
N GLY A 78 -13.60 5.66 3.48
CA GLY A 78 -12.93 4.54 2.79
C GLY A 78 -13.54 3.17 3.06
N LEU A 79 -14.49 3.08 3.99
CA LEU A 79 -15.20 1.86 4.35
C LEU A 79 -16.48 1.67 3.53
N ASP A 80 -16.95 2.73 2.87
CA ASP A 80 -18.21 2.75 2.13
C ASP A 80 -18.15 1.75 0.96
N ASP A 81 -17.03 1.73 0.24
CA ASP A 81 -16.80 0.81 -0.87
C ASP A 81 -16.73 -0.65 -0.38
N TYR A 82 -16.09 -0.88 0.78
CA TYR A 82 -16.09 -2.20 1.43
C TYR A 82 -17.50 -2.66 1.82
N THR A 83 -18.30 -1.79 2.43
CA THR A 83 -19.69 -2.12 2.78
C THR A 83 -20.53 -2.43 1.55
N PHE A 84 -20.33 -1.68 0.46
CA PHE A 84 -20.97 -1.98 -0.82
C PHE A 84 -20.57 -3.36 -1.35
N PHE A 85 -19.29 -3.72 -1.27
CA PHE A 85 -18.84 -5.05 -1.65
C PHE A 85 -19.48 -6.14 -0.78
N CYS A 86 -19.59 -5.95 0.54
CA CYS A 86 -20.23 -6.93 1.42
C CYS A 86 -21.72 -7.13 1.08
N ASP A 87 -22.44 -6.03 0.84
CA ASP A 87 -23.87 -6.07 0.51
C ASP A 87 -24.15 -6.59 -0.91
N ALA A 88 -23.19 -6.51 -1.84
CA ALA A 88 -23.34 -7.00 -3.20
C ALA A 88 -23.26 -8.54 -3.30
N GLU A 89 -24.11 -9.13 -4.15
CA GLU A 89 -24.11 -10.57 -4.46
C GLU A 89 -22.89 -10.98 -5.30
N THR A 90 -22.49 -10.13 -6.24
CA THR A 90 -21.32 -10.32 -7.10
C THR A 90 -20.42 -9.10 -7.07
N GLY A 91 -19.14 -9.28 -7.39
CA GLY A 91 -18.17 -8.21 -7.30
C GLY A 91 -16.75 -8.72 -7.28
N MET A 92 -15.78 -7.84 -7.54
CA MET A 92 -14.37 -8.20 -7.38
C MET A 92 -13.60 -7.19 -6.55
N LEU A 93 -12.94 -7.70 -5.51
CA LEU A 93 -12.15 -6.95 -4.56
C LEU A 93 -10.69 -7.36 -4.64
N ALA A 94 -9.77 -6.40 -4.73
CA ALA A 94 -8.34 -6.62 -4.67
C ALA A 94 -7.78 -6.06 -3.36
N THR A 95 -7.13 -6.89 -2.55
CA THR A 95 -6.66 -6.52 -1.22
C THR A 95 -5.39 -7.30 -0.83
N THR A 96 -4.86 -7.04 0.35
CA THR A 96 -3.74 -7.80 0.93
C THR A 96 -4.24 -8.82 1.95
N PRO A 97 -3.59 -10.00 2.12
CA PRO A 97 -3.98 -10.98 3.13
C PRO A 97 -4.08 -10.38 4.53
N GLN A 98 -3.13 -9.51 4.89
CA GLN A 98 -3.09 -8.86 6.20
C GLN A 98 -4.24 -7.87 6.41
N THR A 99 -4.77 -7.32 5.33
CA THR A 99 -5.95 -6.45 5.35
C THR A 99 -7.21 -7.31 5.41
N ALA A 100 -7.33 -8.31 4.54
CA ALA A 100 -8.47 -9.23 4.45
C ALA A 100 -8.81 -9.91 5.78
N GLN A 101 -7.80 -10.43 6.50
CA GLN A 101 -8.01 -11.07 7.81
C GLN A 101 -8.59 -10.13 8.88
N CYS A 102 -8.44 -8.81 8.71
CA CYS A 102 -8.95 -7.81 9.66
C CYS A 102 -10.35 -7.32 9.31
N LEU A 103 -10.94 -7.78 8.20
CA LEU A 103 -12.22 -7.30 7.71
C LEU A 103 -13.36 -8.14 8.28
N PRO A 104 -14.31 -7.52 9.02
CA PRO A 104 -15.47 -8.23 9.52
C PRO A 104 -16.41 -8.61 8.38
N ASP A 105 -17.04 -9.78 8.49
CA ASP A 105 -18.07 -10.28 7.56
C ASP A 105 -17.60 -10.45 6.11
N LEU A 106 -16.28 -10.57 5.88
CA LEU A 106 -15.73 -10.82 4.56
C LEU A 106 -16.08 -12.24 4.09
N ARG A 107 -16.86 -12.34 3.01
CA ARG A 107 -17.19 -13.59 2.32
C ARG A 107 -17.10 -13.41 0.82
N ALA A 108 -16.64 -14.44 0.12
CA ALA A 108 -16.58 -14.49 -1.33
C ALA A 108 -16.84 -15.92 -1.83
N ASN A 109 -17.22 -16.07 -3.10
CA ASN A 109 -17.27 -17.39 -3.71
C ASN A 109 -15.85 -17.91 -3.92
N ILE A 110 -14.94 -17.03 -4.37
CA ILE A 110 -13.58 -17.40 -4.79
C ILE A 110 -12.56 -16.45 -4.19
N ILE A 111 -11.48 -16.99 -3.64
CA ILE A 111 -10.26 -16.27 -3.30
C ILE A 111 -9.15 -16.71 -4.25
N ILE A 112 -8.50 -15.76 -4.90
CA ILE A 112 -7.32 -15.97 -5.76
C ILE A 112 -6.11 -15.34 -5.06
N GLN A 113 -5.21 -16.17 -4.56
CA GLN A 113 -3.95 -15.77 -3.95
C GLN A 113 -2.86 -15.73 -5.04
N TYR A 114 -2.56 -14.51 -5.52
CA TYR A 114 -1.64 -14.29 -6.63
C TYR A 114 -0.16 -14.43 -6.22
N ASP A 115 0.17 -13.88 -5.05
CA ASP A 115 1.51 -13.93 -4.49
C ASP A 115 1.65 -15.09 -3.49
N PRO A 116 2.88 -15.58 -3.24
CA PRO A 116 3.14 -16.50 -2.14
C PRO A 116 2.45 -16.12 -0.82
N PRO A 117 1.78 -17.06 -0.15
CA PRO A 117 1.14 -16.80 1.13
C PRO A 117 2.18 -16.53 2.22
N SER A 118 1.91 -15.54 3.08
CA SER A 118 2.87 -15.12 4.12
C SER A 118 3.03 -16.13 5.26
N SER A 119 1.96 -16.83 5.62
CA SER A 119 1.95 -17.87 6.66
C SER A 119 0.80 -18.84 6.45
N VAL A 120 0.92 -20.04 7.01
CA VAL A 120 -0.14 -21.06 7.01
C VAL A 120 -1.39 -20.55 7.75
N GLU A 121 -1.22 -19.89 8.90
CA GLU A 121 -2.33 -19.33 9.69
C GLU A 121 -3.25 -18.41 8.86
N ILE A 122 -2.65 -17.51 8.07
CA ILE A 122 -3.40 -16.56 7.22
C ILE A 122 -4.15 -17.32 6.12
N VAL A 123 -3.54 -18.32 5.49
CA VAL A 123 -4.20 -19.14 4.47
C VAL A 123 -5.38 -19.87 5.08
N THR A 124 -5.20 -20.52 6.22
CA THR A 124 -6.26 -21.27 6.92
C THR A 124 -7.42 -20.37 7.29
N GLN A 125 -7.14 -19.17 7.84
CA GLN A 125 -8.19 -18.21 8.16
C GLN A 125 -8.95 -17.76 6.92
N LEU A 126 -8.25 -17.34 5.86
CA LEU A 126 -8.87 -16.84 4.63
C LEU A 126 -9.61 -17.94 3.86
N ALA A 127 -9.17 -19.20 3.93
CA ALA A 127 -9.89 -20.33 3.35
C ALA A 127 -11.30 -20.47 3.93
N THR A 128 -11.52 -20.09 5.19
CA THR A 128 -12.88 -20.08 5.77
C THR A 128 -13.79 -19.02 5.16
N TYR A 129 -13.25 -17.99 4.51
CA TYR A 129 -14.01 -16.87 3.93
C TYR A 129 -14.57 -17.18 2.53
N CYS A 130 -14.19 -18.32 1.94
CA CYS A 130 -14.58 -18.67 0.59
C CYS A 130 -14.98 -20.13 0.41
N SER A 131 -15.73 -20.40 -0.64
CA SER A 131 -16.01 -21.76 -1.10
C SER A 131 -14.86 -22.33 -1.93
N THR A 132 -14.18 -21.47 -2.71
CA THR A 132 -13.05 -21.85 -3.56
C THR A 132 -11.81 -21.01 -3.25
N TYR A 133 -10.68 -21.65 -2.97
CA TYR A 133 -9.39 -20.98 -2.81
C TYR A 133 -8.42 -21.46 -3.90
N LEU A 134 -7.86 -20.54 -4.68
CA LEU A 134 -6.85 -20.80 -5.70
C LEU A 134 -5.57 -20.07 -5.38
N MET A 135 -4.45 -20.79 -5.28
CA MET A 135 -3.13 -20.21 -5.03
C MET A 135 -2.21 -20.35 -6.23
N PHE A 136 -1.42 -19.32 -6.53
CA PHE A 136 -0.34 -19.43 -7.51
C PHE A 136 0.98 -19.73 -6.82
N LEU A 137 1.67 -20.76 -7.29
CA LEU A 137 2.97 -21.17 -6.79
C LEU A 137 3.95 -21.31 -7.96
N ARG A 138 5.21 -20.93 -7.76
CA ARG A 138 6.29 -21.32 -8.67
C ARG A 138 6.52 -22.82 -8.60
N PRO A 139 7.12 -23.43 -9.64
CA PRO A 139 7.57 -24.83 -9.57
C PRO A 139 8.44 -25.13 -8.34
N THR A 140 9.28 -24.18 -7.92
CA THR A 140 10.15 -24.32 -6.73
C THR A 140 9.42 -24.16 -5.40
N GLU A 141 8.18 -23.65 -5.41
CA GLU A 141 7.40 -23.35 -4.20
C GLU A 141 6.38 -24.45 -3.85
N VAL A 142 6.25 -25.48 -4.69
CA VAL A 142 5.25 -26.56 -4.53
C VAL A 142 5.40 -27.31 -3.21
N GLY A 143 6.62 -27.39 -2.66
CA GLY A 143 6.88 -27.99 -1.35
C GLY A 143 6.07 -27.37 -0.20
N PHE A 144 5.63 -26.12 -0.34
CA PHE A 144 4.76 -25.46 0.64
C PHE A 144 3.42 -26.17 0.82
N ILE A 145 2.90 -26.87 -0.19
CA ILE A 145 1.63 -27.61 -0.09
C ILE A 145 1.72 -28.75 0.94
N GLY A 146 2.87 -29.42 1.02
CA GLY A 146 3.12 -30.44 2.06
C GLY A 146 3.09 -29.82 3.45
N HIS A 147 3.82 -28.73 3.64
CA HIS A 147 3.85 -27.98 4.90
C HIS A 147 2.45 -27.48 5.32
N LEU A 148 1.65 -27.00 4.36
CA LEU A 148 0.28 -26.55 4.61
C LEU A 148 -0.64 -27.70 5.05
N LYS A 149 -0.47 -28.88 4.47
CA LYS A 149 -1.20 -30.09 4.86
C LYS A 149 -0.80 -30.55 6.26
N ASP A 150 0.48 -30.52 6.59
CA ASP A 150 0.99 -31.01 7.88
C ASP A 150 0.61 -30.07 9.03
N GLU A 151 0.68 -28.75 8.85
CA GLU A 151 0.35 -27.77 9.90
C GLU A 151 -1.15 -27.49 10.05
N ALA A 152 -1.90 -27.40 8.93
CA ALA A 152 -3.30 -26.97 8.96
C ALA A 152 -4.31 -28.06 8.59
N GLY A 153 -3.85 -29.25 8.15
CA GLY A 153 -4.74 -30.31 7.69
C GLY A 153 -5.49 -29.98 6.39
N LEU A 154 -5.18 -28.86 5.74
CA LEU A 154 -5.84 -28.45 4.50
C LEU A 154 -5.23 -29.16 3.30
N LYS A 155 -6.07 -29.84 2.52
CA LYS A 155 -5.67 -30.51 1.28
C LYS A 155 -5.90 -29.57 0.11
N PHE A 156 -4.83 -29.21 -0.58
CA PHE A 156 -4.85 -28.43 -1.81
C PHE A 156 -4.50 -29.32 -2.99
N GLU A 157 -5.35 -29.32 -4.01
CA GLU A 157 -5.14 -30.11 -5.22
C GLU A 157 -4.55 -29.26 -6.36
N GLU A 158 -3.68 -29.87 -7.16
CA GLU A 158 -3.09 -29.17 -8.30
C GLU A 158 -4.15 -28.95 -9.39
N ARG A 159 -4.27 -27.72 -9.86
CA ARG A 159 -5.16 -27.32 -10.94
C ARG A 159 -4.35 -27.20 -12.22
N PHE A 160 -4.61 -28.10 -13.16
CA PHE A 160 -4.01 -28.05 -14.48
C PHE A 160 -4.38 -26.76 -15.21
N ILE A 161 -3.37 -26.09 -15.78
CA ILE A 161 -3.54 -24.89 -16.59
C ILE A 161 -3.20 -25.22 -18.04
N PRO A 162 -4.16 -25.10 -18.97
CA PRO A 162 -3.87 -25.25 -20.39
C PRO A 162 -3.21 -23.96 -20.90
N TRP A 163 -1.88 -23.88 -20.82
CA TRP A 163 -1.11 -22.69 -21.19
C TRP A 163 -1.35 -22.21 -22.63
N ASP A 164 -1.66 -23.13 -23.55
CA ASP A 164 -2.01 -22.80 -24.93
C ASP A 164 -3.25 -21.91 -25.06
N HIS A 165 -4.16 -22.01 -24.09
CA HIS A 165 -5.39 -21.22 -24.04
C HIS A 165 -5.26 -19.95 -23.22
N VAL A 166 -4.10 -19.69 -22.60
CA VAL A 166 -3.85 -18.46 -21.85
C VAL A 166 -3.41 -17.38 -22.82
N PRO A 167 -4.21 -16.31 -23.03
CA PRO A 167 -3.83 -15.25 -23.95
C PRO A 167 -2.55 -14.57 -23.48
N LYS A 168 -1.59 -14.42 -24.39
CA LYS A 168 -0.36 -13.67 -24.11
C LYS A 168 -0.68 -12.20 -23.90
N LEU A 169 0.04 -11.56 -22.98
CA LEU A 169 -0.09 -10.12 -22.77
C LEU A 169 0.48 -9.34 -23.96
N PRO A 170 -0.10 -8.19 -24.34
CA PRO A 170 0.45 -7.31 -25.36
C PRO A 170 1.65 -6.52 -24.79
N THR A 171 2.77 -7.20 -24.61
CA THR A 171 3.94 -6.70 -23.87
C THR A 171 4.48 -5.38 -24.43
N ILE A 172 4.54 -5.22 -25.75
CA ILE A 172 5.06 -4.00 -26.41
C ILE A 172 4.18 -2.79 -26.08
N GLU A 173 2.85 -2.96 -26.20
CA GLU A 173 1.89 -1.89 -25.92
C GLU A 173 1.91 -1.51 -24.44
N LEU A 174 1.92 -2.49 -23.54
CA LEU A 174 2.05 -2.28 -22.11
C LEU A 174 3.33 -1.51 -21.78
N GLN A 175 4.48 -1.94 -22.30
CA GLN A 175 5.75 -1.26 -22.07
C GLN A 175 5.72 0.20 -22.55
N ASN A 176 5.08 0.47 -23.69
CA ASN A 176 4.90 1.83 -24.19
C ASN A 176 4.02 2.68 -23.26
N TRP A 177 2.90 2.14 -22.74
CA TRP A 177 2.06 2.83 -21.77
C TRP A 177 2.81 3.14 -20.48
N TYR A 178 3.48 2.14 -19.89
CA TYR A 178 4.23 2.33 -18.65
C TYR A 178 5.47 3.20 -18.83
N LYS A 179 5.98 3.37 -20.06
CA LYS A 179 7.01 4.38 -20.39
C LYS A 179 6.43 5.79 -20.52
N THR A 180 5.23 5.91 -21.07
CA THR A 180 4.60 7.20 -21.40
C THR A 180 3.91 7.83 -20.20
N PHE A 181 3.12 7.05 -19.47
CA PHE A 181 2.33 7.54 -18.34
C PHE A 181 3.16 7.49 -17.04
N HIS A 182 3.47 8.67 -16.50
CA HIS A 182 4.30 8.78 -15.30
C HIS A 182 3.69 8.07 -14.07
N SER A 183 2.36 8.15 -13.87
CA SER A 183 1.71 7.48 -12.72
C SER A 183 1.84 5.96 -12.81
N MET A 184 1.60 5.39 -14.00
CA MET A 184 1.73 3.96 -14.27
C MET A 184 3.16 3.50 -14.03
N ASN A 185 4.14 4.26 -14.55
CA ASN A 185 5.56 3.98 -14.33
C ASN A 185 5.91 3.91 -12.83
N LEU A 186 5.44 4.91 -12.06
CA LEU A 186 5.70 5.00 -10.64
C LEU A 186 5.05 3.84 -9.87
N ASN A 187 3.79 3.52 -10.18
CA ASN A 187 3.06 2.40 -9.57
C ASN A 187 3.72 1.07 -9.89
N SER A 188 4.12 0.84 -11.13
CA SER A 188 4.83 -0.36 -11.55
C SER A 188 6.19 -0.51 -10.84
N LYS A 189 7.00 0.56 -10.76
CA LYS A 189 8.28 0.52 -10.03
C LYS A 189 8.08 0.19 -8.55
N ALA A 190 7.06 0.77 -7.94
CA ALA A 190 6.71 0.55 -6.55
C ALA A 190 6.17 -0.87 -6.30
N ALA A 191 5.46 -1.46 -7.26
CA ALA A 191 4.95 -2.82 -7.20
C ALA A 191 6.07 -3.86 -7.44
N TYR A 192 6.90 -3.67 -8.47
CA TYR A 192 8.09 -4.48 -8.75
C TYR A 192 9.00 -4.59 -7.52
N LYS A 193 9.32 -3.44 -6.91
CA LYS A 193 10.13 -3.43 -5.69
C LYS A 193 9.43 -4.18 -4.55
N ALA A 194 8.13 -3.94 -4.34
CA ALA A 194 7.38 -4.56 -3.26
C ALA A 194 7.26 -6.08 -3.39
N TYR A 195 7.09 -6.59 -4.60
CA TYR A 195 7.05 -8.03 -4.90
C TYR A 195 8.41 -8.71 -4.64
N LEU A 196 9.52 -8.08 -5.03
CA LEU A 196 10.84 -8.63 -4.73
C LEU A 196 11.16 -8.55 -3.23
N ASP A 197 10.80 -7.45 -2.56
CA ASP A 197 10.96 -7.30 -1.12
C ASP A 197 10.15 -8.37 -0.35
N SER A 198 8.95 -8.74 -0.81
CA SER A 198 8.13 -9.75 -0.15
C SER A 198 8.73 -11.15 -0.21
N ILE A 199 9.40 -11.51 -1.30
CA ILE A 199 10.09 -12.80 -1.42
C ILE A 199 11.40 -12.79 -0.64
N ARG A 200 12.18 -11.69 -0.71
CA ARG A 200 13.44 -11.56 0.03
C ARG A 200 13.23 -11.66 1.55
N ASP A 201 12.19 -11.01 2.06
CA ASP A 201 11.90 -10.90 3.49
C ASP A 201 10.85 -11.91 3.96
N HIS A 202 10.58 -12.95 3.15
CA HIS A 202 9.62 -13.99 3.49
C HIS A 202 10.04 -14.74 4.76
N GLN A 203 9.06 -15.17 5.57
CA GLN A 203 9.32 -15.90 6.82
C GLN A 203 9.76 -17.33 6.52
N LEU A 204 9.04 -18.00 5.63
CA LEU A 204 9.33 -19.37 5.16
C LEU A 204 10.33 -19.33 3.99
N GLN A 205 11.58 -18.95 4.26
CA GLN A 205 12.64 -18.82 3.24
C GLN A 205 13.06 -20.17 2.62
N GLU A 206 12.70 -21.27 3.26
CA GLU A 206 12.91 -22.61 2.72
C GLU A 206 12.19 -22.80 1.39
N PHE A 207 10.89 -22.47 1.35
CA PHE A 207 10.06 -22.57 0.15
C PHE A 207 10.09 -21.30 -0.70
N PHE A 208 10.00 -20.14 -0.05
CA PHE A 208 9.86 -18.85 -0.73
C PHE A 208 11.17 -18.07 -0.65
N ASN A 209 12.02 -18.29 -1.64
CA ASN A 209 13.30 -17.61 -1.73
C ASN A 209 13.52 -16.98 -3.10
N MET A 210 14.54 -16.13 -3.15
CA MET A 210 15.01 -15.46 -4.37
C MET A 210 15.88 -16.37 -5.26
N LYS A 211 16.12 -17.62 -4.85
CA LYS A 211 16.87 -18.56 -5.69
C LYS A 211 16.03 -18.83 -6.93
N ASP A 212 16.69 -18.90 -8.08
CA ASP A 212 16.10 -19.16 -9.39
C ASP A 212 15.08 -18.11 -9.89
N ILE A 213 15.02 -16.92 -9.26
CA ILE A 213 14.23 -15.80 -9.78
C ILE A 213 15.02 -15.03 -10.82
N LEU A 214 14.55 -15.06 -12.06
CA LEU A 214 15.04 -14.21 -13.12
C LEU A 214 14.40 -12.82 -13.01
N LEU A 215 15.20 -11.82 -12.62
CA LEU A 215 14.72 -10.43 -12.47
C LEU A 215 14.11 -9.87 -13.76
N LYS A 216 14.58 -10.35 -14.91
CA LYS A 216 14.04 -9.99 -16.23
C LYS A 216 12.58 -10.43 -16.37
N GLU A 217 12.26 -11.68 -16.03
CA GLU A 217 10.90 -12.21 -16.10
C GLU A 217 9.96 -11.49 -15.13
N VAL A 218 10.44 -11.21 -13.91
CA VAL A 218 9.69 -10.39 -12.95
C VAL A 218 9.42 -9.00 -13.53
N ALA A 219 10.44 -8.36 -14.10
CA ALA A 219 10.32 -7.02 -14.68
C ALA A 219 9.34 -6.98 -15.85
N GLU A 220 9.32 -8.01 -16.69
CA GLU A 220 8.35 -8.17 -17.78
C GLU A 220 6.92 -8.27 -17.23
N GLY A 221 6.70 -9.03 -16.15
CA GLY A 221 5.42 -9.07 -15.44
C GLY A 221 4.96 -7.70 -14.91
N PHE A 222 5.89 -6.82 -14.55
CA PHE A 222 5.61 -5.44 -14.18
C PHE A 222 5.69 -4.45 -15.37
N CYS A 223 5.59 -4.95 -16.61
CA CYS A 223 5.54 -4.13 -17.83
C CYS A 223 6.81 -3.31 -18.11
N PHE A 224 7.98 -3.78 -17.65
CA PHE A 224 9.28 -3.19 -18.00
C PHE A 224 9.98 -3.99 -19.10
N ALA A 225 10.56 -3.27 -20.07
CA ALA A 225 11.46 -3.87 -21.05
C ALA A 225 12.86 -4.15 -20.46
N ILE A 226 13.32 -3.26 -19.56
CA ILE A 226 14.61 -3.35 -18.89
C ILE A 226 14.35 -3.40 -17.39
N PRO A 227 14.86 -4.42 -16.68
CA PRO A 227 14.62 -4.56 -15.25
C PRO A 227 15.13 -3.33 -14.48
N PRO A 228 14.28 -2.65 -13.69
CA PRO A 228 14.72 -1.60 -12.81
C PRO A 228 15.76 -2.14 -11.81
N TYR A 229 16.77 -1.33 -11.52
CA TYR A 229 17.79 -1.70 -10.53
C TYR A 229 17.15 -2.05 -9.17
N TYR A 230 17.48 -3.22 -8.66
CA TYR A 230 17.02 -3.73 -7.37
C TYR A 230 18.21 -4.18 -6.52
N LYS A 231 18.24 -3.73 -5.26
CA LYS A 231 19.27 -4.13 -4.30
C LYS A 231 18.87 -5.43 -3.62
N LEU A 232 19.65 -6.48 -3.84
CA LEU A 232 19.39 -7.82 -3.29
C LEU A 232 19.67 -7.92 -1.79
N VAL A 233 20.52 -7.03 -1.23
CA VAL A 233 20.87 -7.05 0.19
C VAL A 233 19.71 -6.52 1.03
N LYS A 234 19.37 -7.21 2.13
CA LYS A 234 18.39 -6.74 3.12
C LYS A 234 18.84 -5.36 3.64
N GLU A 235 18.11 -4.31 3.27
CA GLU A 235 18.38 -2.98 3.81
C GLU A 235 18.01 -2.99 5.29
N THR A 236 18.99 -2.76 6.17
CA THR A 236 18.67 -2.42 7.56
C THR A 236 17.85 -1.12 7.53
N PRO A 237 16.67 -1.07 8.18
CA PRO A 237 15.84 0.11 8.21
C PRO A 237 16.69 1.35 8.51
N ARG A 238 16.48 2.44 7.77
CA ARG A 238 17.27 3.68 7.96
C ARG A 238 17.28 4.14 9.43
N TYR A 239 16.22 3.83 10.17
CA TYR A 239 16.13 4.06 11.61
C TYR A 239 17.10 3.18 12.43
N GLU A 240 17.21 1.88 12.13
CA GLU A 240 18.17 0.99 12.77
C GLU A 240 19.61 1.37 12.44
N LEU A 241 19.88 1.76 11.19
CA LEU A 241 21.17 2.33 10.82
C LEU A 241 21.49 3.60 11.62
N GLN A 242 20.49 4.46 11.84
CA GLN A 242 20.64 5.65 12.70
C GLN A 242 20.84 5.29 14.17
N LEU A 243 20.20 4.23 14.68
CA LEU A 243 20.40 3.74 16.05
C LEU A 243 21.81 3.16 16.21
N LYS A 244 22.22 2.25 15.33
CA LYS A 244 23.58 1.69 15.29
C LYS A 244 24.63 2.79 15.17
N ALA A 245 24.43 3.76 14.27
CA ALA A 245 25.34 4.89 14.14
C ALA A 245 25.39 5.77 15.39
N LYS A 246 24.30 5.90 16.15
CA LYS A 246 24.29 6.59 17.45
C LYS A 246 24.98 5.79 18.54
N GLU A 247 24.83 4.47 18.54
CA GLU A 247 25.52 3.55 19.47
C GLU A 247 27.03 3.57 19.23
N LEU A 248 27.47 3.42 17.99
CA LEU A 248 28.88 3.55 17.58
C LEU A 248 29.51 4.89 17.99
N LYS A 249 28.73 5.99 17.95
CA LYS A 249 29.17 7.31 18.42
C LYS A 249 29.25 7.43 19.95
N LYS A 250 28.47 6.64 20.70
CA LYS A 250 28.55 6.61 22.17
C LYS A 250 29.75 5.81 22.66
N THR A 251 30.13 4.76 21.92
CA THR A 251 31.23 3.86 22.27
C THR A 251 32.60 4.41 21.89
N GLN A 252 32.68 5.50 21.12
CA GLN A 252 33.93 6.21 20.88
C GLN A 252 34.17 7.18 22.05
N PRO A 253 35.12 6.89 22.97
CA PRO A 253 35.51 7.87 23.96
C PRO A 253 36.13 9.06 23.23
N LEU A 254 35.54 10.25 23.39
CA LEU A 254 36.25 11.48 23.03
C LEU A 254 37.54 11.51 23.87
N PRO A 255 38.71 11.77 23.28
CA PRO A 255 39.93 11.86 24.07
C PRO A 255 39.74 12.92 25.15
N PHE A 256 40.15 12.61 26.38
CA PHE A 256 39.91 13.43 27.58
C PHE A 256 40.40 14.89 27.43
N ASN A 257 41.39 15.12 26.56
CA ASN A 257 41.95 16.44 26.23
C ASN A 257 41.47 17.01 24.89
N ALA A 258 40.37 16.53 24.31
CA ALA A 258 39.80 17.15 23.12
C ALA A 258 39.33 18.57 23.47
N PRO A 259 39.87 19.64 22.83
CA PRO A 259 39.38 20.98 23.06
C PRO A 259 37.91 21.03 22.63
N VAL A 260 37.01 21.31 23.57
CA VAL A 260 35.60 21.58 23.27
C VAL A 260 35.55 22.96 22.61
N ILE A 261 35.78 23.01 21.30
CA ILE A 261 35.59 24.22 20.51
C ILE A 261 34.09 24.48 20.47
N LYS A 262 33.60 25.34 21.38
CA LYS A 262 32.26 25.91 21.27
C LYS A 262 32.28 26.87 20.09
N THR A 263 32.10 26.35 18.87
CA THR A 263 31.85 27.18 17.70
C THR A 263 30.44 27.76 17.84
N SER A 264 30.29 28.85 18.58
CA SER A 264 29.12 29.70 18.44
C SER A 264 29.28 30.45 17.13
N PHE A 265 28.78 29.88 16.03
CA PHE A 265 28.63 30.64 14.80
C PHE A 265 27.57 31.71 15.05
N LYS A 266 28.00 32.90 15.46
CA LYS A 266 27.15 34.09 15.36
C LYS A 266 27.03 34.39 13.88
N ARG A 267 25.88 34.07 13.30
CA ARG A 267 25.53 34.56 11.97
C ARG A 267 25.45 36.09 12.05
N ILE A 268 26.47 36.77 11.52
CA ILE A 268 26.47 38.22 11.35
C ILE A 268 25.65 38.49 10.09
N ILE A 269 24.43 39.00 10.28
CA ILE A 269 23.56 39.43 9.19
C ILE A 269 24.11 40.78 8.72
N ARG A 270 24.58 40.88 7.48
CA ARG A 270 25.05 42.14 6.89
C ARG A 270 23.90 42.85 6.19
N ASP A 271 23.98 44.17 6.04
CA ASP A 271 22.86 44.97 5.52
C ASP A 271 22.42 44.59 4.10
N HIS A 272 23.31 43.97 3.32
CA HIS A 272 23.05 43.53 1.95
C HIS A 272 22.56 42.08 1.83
N ASP A 273 22.42 41.33 2.93
CA ASP A 273 21.85 39.97 2.87
C ASP A 273 20.36 40.04 2.47
N SER A 274 20.01 39.42 1.34
CA SER A 274 18.64 39.34 0.80
C SER A 274 17.71 38.40 1.58
N ASP A 275 18.11 37.98 2.79
CA ASP A 275 17.36 37.05 3.64
C ASP A 275 16.29 37.80 4.47
N LEU A 276 15.09 37.90 3.90
CA LEU A 276 13.90 38.54 4.49
C LEU A 276 13.54 38.04 5.90
N LYS A 277 13.82 36.77 6.22
CA LYS A 277 13.56 36.19 7.56
C LYS A 277 14.50 36.78 8.61
N ALA A 278 15.78 36.93 8.27
CA ALA A 278 16.80 37.48 9.15
C ALA A 278 16.52 38.94 9.52
N ARG A 279 16.10 39.76 8.53
CA ARG A 279 15.66 41.15 8.75
C ARG A 279 14.42 41.26 9.64
N LYS A 280 13.41 40.40 9.44
CA LYS A 280 12.21 40.35 10.30
C LYS A 280 12.56 40.00 11.75
N GLU A 281 13.53 39.10 11.96
CA GLU A 281 13.97 38.71 13.30
C GLU A 281 14.77 39.81 14.01
N LEU A 282 15.61 40.54 13.27
CA LEU A 282 16.36 41.70 13.78
C LEU A 282 15.41 42.84 14.20
N LYS A 283 14.38 43.14 13.38
CA LYS A 283 13.29 44.06 13.75
C LYS A 283 12.48 43.57 14.96
N ARG A 284 12.21 42.26 15.10
CA ARG A 284 11.55 41.69 16.29
C ARG A 284 12.41 41.83 17.55
N LYS A 285 13.72 41.63 17.46
CA LYS A 285 14.65 41.79 18.60
C LYS A 285 14.81 43.26 19.00
N ALA A 286 14.83 44.18 18.03
CA ALA A 286 14.81 45.62 18.27
C ALA A 286 13.50 46.05 18.96
N LYS A 287 12.33 45.59 18.49
CA LYS A 287 11.03 45.80 19.15
C LYS A 287 10.95 45.20 20.56
N LYS A 288 11.56 44.03 20.79
CA LYS A 288 11.61 43.41 22.13
C LYS A 288 12.45 44.20 23.14
N LYS A 289 13.46 44.97 22.70
CA LYS A 289 14.22 45.89 23.57
C LYS A 289 13.44 47.16 23.93
N THR A 290 12.45 47.55 23.13
CA THR A 290 11.66 48.78 23.32
C THR A 290 10.33 48.56 24.03
N VAL A 291 9.86 47.31 24.17
CA VAL A 291 8.59 47.00 24.86
C VAL A 291 8.89 46.43 26.25
N ILE A 292 9.17 47.32 27.19
CA ILE A 292 8.95 47.06 28.62
C ILE A 292 7.56 47.66 28.90
N ALA A 293 6.58 46.77 29.12
CA ALA A 293 5.17 47.02 29.43
C ALA A 293 4.24 47.47 28.27
N SER A 294 3.26 46.61 27.93
CA SER A 294 1.84 46.99 27.93
C SER A 294 0.95 45.76 27.94
N ASP A 295 -0.24 45.97 28.48
CA ASP A 295 -1.13 44.98 29.08
C ASP A 295 -2.08 44.25 28.12
N LYS A 296 -2.81 43.32 28.73
CA LYS A 296 -3.71 42.27 28.23
C LYS A 296 -4.86 42.73 27.30
N ASN A 297 -5.34 41.73 26.54
CA ASN A 297 -6.61 41.64 25.81
C ASN A 297 -6.79 42.49 24.55
N LYS A 298 -6.76 41.83 23.36
CA LYS A 298 -7.74 42.06 22.27
C LYS A 298 -7.97 40.77 21.47
N ASN A 299 -9.15 40.17 21.63
CA ASN A 299 -9.74 39.25 20.64
C ASN A 299 -10.31 40.07 19.48
N TRP A 300 -10.31 39.52 18.26
CA TRP A 300 -11.19 39.93 17.16
C TRP A 300 -11.63 38.71 16.35
N VAL A 301 -12.88 38.73 15.86
CA VAL A 301 -13.59 37.65 15.17
C VAL A 301 -14.22 38.17 13.85
N LEU A 302 -14.26 37.31 12.81
CA LEU A 302 -14.99 37.33 11.50
C LEU A 302 -14.54 38.39 10.46
N SER A 303 -14.60 38.21 9.13
CA SER A 303 -15.45 37.41 8.21
C SER A 303 -14.73 37.13 6.85
N GLU A 304 -15.26 36.17 6.09
CA GLU A 304 -15.08 35.93 4.63
C GLU A 304 -13.66 35.76 4.03
N GLY A 305 -13.23 34.49 3.97
CA GLY A 305 -12.97 33.81 2.70
C GLY A 305 -11.69 34.08 1.89
N VAL A 306 -11.00 35.22 2.01
CA VAL A 306 -9.76 35.50 1.24
C VAL A 306 -8.77 36.30 2.08
N VAL A 307 -7.53 35.82 2.21
CA VAL A 307 -6.44 36.50 2.94
C VAL A 307 -5.44 37.10 1.96
N TYR A 308 -5.36 38.43 1.93
CA TYR A 308 -4.29 39.17 1.24
C TYR A 308 -3.12 39.40 2.18
N ASN A 309 -1.89 39.12 1.73
CA ASN A 309 -0.70 39.40 2.51
C ASN A 309 -0.10 40.78 2.14
N PRO A 310 0.50 41.51 3.09
CA PRO A 310 1.16 42.80 2.84
C PRO A 310 2.40 42.74 1.93
N ASP A 311 2.79 41.55 1.48
CA ASP A 311 3.91 41.29 0.57
C ASP A 311 3.45 40.99 -0.88
N GLY A 312 2.17 41.25 -1.20
CA GLY A 312 1.64 41.19 -2.57
C GLY A 312 1.38 39.78 -3.11
N THR A 313 1.43 38.76 -2.26
CA THR A 313 1.15 37.37 -2.67
C THR A 313 -0.27 36.93 -2.32
N VAL A 314 -0.93 36.28 -3.29
CA VAL A 314 -2.27 35.69 -3.15
C VAL A 314 -2.14 34.18 -3.01
N ARG A 315 -2.89 33.56 -2.08
CA ARG A 315 -3.08 32.11 -2.05
C ARG A 315 -4.56 31.78 -2.23
N LEU A 316 -4.86 30.97 -3.24
CA LEU A 316 -6.20 30.44 -3.49
C LEU A 316 -6.49 29.23 -2.60
N SER A 317 -7.75 29.15 -2.15
CA SER A 317 -8.32 27.97 -1.48
C SER A 317 -8.18 26.73 -2.38
N ARG A 318 -7.88 25.58 -1.78
CA ARG A 318 -7.89 24.29 -2.47
C ARG A 318 -9.34 23.88 -2.72
N ASP A 319 -9.82 24.13 -3.94
CA ASP A 319 -10.91 23.36 -4.54
C ASP A 319 -10.63 23.21 -6.04
N SER A 320 -10.24 21.99 -6.45
CA SER A 320 -10.36 21.43 -7.81
C SER A 320 -9.62 20.09 -7.88
N GLU A 321 -10.10 19.09 -7.14
CA GLU A 321 -9.94 17.71 -7.61
C GLU A 321 -11.13 17.43 -8.53
N MET A 322 -10.85 17.31 -9.84
CA MET A 322 -11.77 16.70 -10.78
C MET A 322 -12.08 15.27 -10.30
N LYS A 323 -13.24 15.11 -9.68
CA LYS A 323 -13.84 13.80 -9.44
C LYS A 323 -14.25 13.22 -10.78
N TYR A 324 -13.64 12.11 -11.17
CA TYR A 324 -14.32 11.16 -12.03
C TYR A 324 -15.58 10.70 -11.27
N SER A 325 -16.73 11.17 -11.74
CA SER A 325 -18.04 10.73 -11.25
C SER A 325 -18.30 9.33 -11.78
N LEU A 326 -18.20 8.34 -10.89
CA LEU A 326 -18.80 7.02 -11.07
C LEU A 326 -19.93 6.85 -10.05
N THR A 327 -20.94 7.72 -10.09
CA THR A 327 -22.15 7.54 -9.27
C THR A 327 -23.38 8.18 -9.92
N LYS A 328 -24.03 7.44 -10.82
CA LYS A 328 -25.49 7.43 -10.84
C LYS A 328 -25.89 6.10 -10.20
N ASN A 329 -26.61 6.16 -9.08
CA ASN A 329 -27.05 5.07 -8.19
C ASN A 329 -26.08 4.67 -7.04
N LYS A 330 -25.77 5.58 -6.10
CA LYS A 330 -25.35 5.18 -4.75
C LYS A 330 -26.57 5.21 -3.82
N ILE A 331 -27.05 4.03 -3.43
CA ILE A 331 -27.92 3.87 -2.26
C ILE A 331 -27.08 4.27 -1.03
N ARG A 332 -27.56 5.21 -0.23
CA ARG A 332 -26.85 5.66 0.98
C ARG A 332 -26.80 4.49 1.99
N VAL A 333 -25.60 3.98 2.25
CA VAL A 333 -25.36 3.03 3.35
C VAL A 333 -25.69 3.70 4.69
N SER A 334 -26.43 3.00 5.57
CA SER A 334 -26.82 3.52 6.89
C SER A 334 -25.60 3.92 7.72
N LYS A 335 -25.61 5.13 8.28
CA LYS A 335 -24.53 5.69 9.11
C LYS A 335 -24.21 4.81 10.33
N ASP A 336 -25.18 4.04 10.82
CA ASP A 336 -25.01 3.20 12.00
C ASP A 336 -24.26 1.91 11.69
N LYS A 337 -24.50 1.30 10.51
CA LYS A 337 -23.70 0.18 10.01
C LYS A 337 -22.22 0.56 9.89
N MET A 338 -21.93 1.74 9.33
CA MET A 338 -20.55 2.24 9.19
C MET A 338 -19.85 2.46 10.55
N LYS A 339 -20.56 2.97 11.55
CA LYS A 339 -20.01 3.15 12.91
C LYS A 339 -19.70 1.80 13.57
N ALA A 340 -20.58 0.82 13.42
CA ALA A 340 -20.38 -0.53 13.96
C ALA A 340 -19.17 -1.21 13.34
N LEU A 341 -19.06 -1.16 12.01
CA LEU A 341 -17.96 -1.79 11.27
C LEU A 341 -16.62 -1.12 11.61
N LYS A 342 -16.60 0.21 11.75
CA LYS A 342 -15.41 0.93 12.24
C LYS A 342 -15.02 0.54 13.67
N LYS A 343 -15.99 0.33 14.57
CA LYS A 343 -15.75 -0.12 15.94
C LYS A 343 -15.15 -1.54 15.97
N GLN A 344 -15.60 -2.42 15.08
CA GLN A 344 -15.02 -3.76 14.92
C GLN A 344 -13.57 -3.69 14.42
N LEU A 345 -13.29 -2.91 13.36
CA LEU A 345 -11.92 -2.72 12.85
C LEU A 345 -10.98 -2.08 13.90
N ASP A 346 -11.47 -1.13 14.70
CA ASP A 346 -10.70 -0.51 15.77
C ASP A 346 -10.38 -1.49 16.92
N ASN A 347 -11.10 -2.61 17.03
CA ASN A 347 -10.87 -3.63 18.05
C ASN A 347 -9.89 -4.74 17.60
N VAL A 348 -9.56 -4.84 16.31
CA VAL A 348 -8.63 -5.87 15.80
C VAL A 348 -7.18 -5.57 16.20
N PRO A 349 -6.46 -6.52 16.84
CA PRO A 349 -5.05 -6.34 17.21
C PRO A 349 -4.17 -6.15 15.95
N GLY A 350 -3.33 -5.11 15.96
CA GLY A 350 -2.43 -4.77 14.84
C GLY A 350 -2.72 -3.42 14.17
N MET A 351 -3.97 -2.95 14.17
CA MET A 351 -4.35 -1.62 13.66
C MET A 351 -4.05 -0.46 14.63
N LYS A 352 -3.88 -0.74 15.93
CA LYS A 352 -3.67 0.26 17.00
C LYS A 352 -2.29 0.92 17.08
N LYS A 353 -1.34 0.67 16.16
CA LYS A 353 0.08 1.04 16.43
C LYS A 353 0.49 2.50 16.17
N LYS A 354 -0.34 3.39 15.60
CA LYS A 354 0.11 4.80 15.36
C LYS A 354 -0.39 5.82 16.39
N LYS A 355 -1.62 5.71 16.89
CA LYS A 355 -2.19 6.68 17.86
C LYS A 355 -1.75 6.45 19.29
N GLN A 356 -1.61 5.19 19.72
CA GLN A 356 -1.18 4.87 21.09
C GLN A 356 0.31 5.14 21.30
N LEU A 357 1.18 4.83 20.33
CA LEU A 357 2.61 5.17 20.37
C LEU A 357 2.85 6.69 20.42
N LEU A 358 2.10 7.48 19.63
CA LEU A 358 2.19 8.95 19.71
C LEU A 358 1.70 9.51 21.06
N LYS A 359 0.65 8.92 21.65
CA LYS A 359 0.17 9.30 22.98
C LYS A 359 1.15 8.89 24.08
N LYS A 360 1.78 7.71 23.98
CA LYS A 360 2.83 7.24 24.92
C LYS A 360 4.08 8.12 24.83
N MET A 361 4.50 8.49 23.61
CA MET A 361 5.62 9.43 23.39
C MET A 361 5.33 10.86 23.84
N LYS A 362 4.07 11.32 23.79
CA LYS A 362 3.67 12.63 24.34
C LYS A 362 3.54 12.62 25.86
N ARG A 363 3.21 11.47 26.48
CA ARG A 363 3.19 11.32 27.94
C ARG A 363 4.60 11.25 28.54
N ASN A 364 5.55 10.61 27.86
CA ASN A 364 6.96 10.55 28.31
C ASN A 364 7.77 11.83 28.00
N ARG A 365 7.12 12.90 27.52
CA ARG A 365 7.73 14.22 27.24
C ARG A 365 7.17 15.34 28.12
N ARG A 366 6.35 15.00 29.12
CA ARG A 366 5.88 15.94 30.14
C ARG A 366 6.56 15.64 31.46
#